data_AF-A0A5N5J8F1-F1
#
_entry.id   AF-A0A5N5J8F1-F1
#
_cell.length_a   1.000
_cell.length_b   1.000
_cell.length_c   1.000
_cell.angle_alpha   90.00
_cell.angle_beta   90.00
_cell.angle_gamma   90.00
#
_symmetry.space_group_name_H-M   'P 1'
#
loop_
_entity.id
_entity.type
_entity.pdbx_description
1 polymer ?
#
loop_
_entity_poly.entity_id
_entity_poly.type
_entity_poly.pdbx_seq_one_letter_code
_entity_poly.pdbx_strand_id
1 'polypeptide(L)'
;MNGHGVGGWDDELDPKVLLKEIVDLLTVKGETATNESALAIFDLSALDYDSTVPLTKIRVFTEHQSEIRRKGVASTIKNVAFDVPSHPAFLSEDEINILPYILLPITGSEQYDEDDMMGMLPDLQLLPPDKQRDSDPKIVAGAC
;
A
#
# COMPACT_ATOMS: atom_id res chain seq x y z
N MET A 1 25.89 -10.21 31.72
CA MET A 1 24.55 -9.60 31.66
C MET A 1 24.44 -8.99 30.28
N ASN A 2 23.84 -9.75 29.37
CA ASN A 2 23.86 -9.48 27.94
C ASN A 2 22.77 -8.47 27.60
N GLY A 3 23.15 -7.23 27.30
CA GLY A 3 22.35 -6.33 26.47
C GLY A 3 22.71 -6.58 25.02
N HIS A 4 21.97 -7.45 24.34
CA HIS A 4 22.01 -7.49 22.87
C HIS A 4 21.15 -6.34 22.38
N GLY A 5 21.80 -5.36 21.74
CA GLY A 5 21.12 -4.28 21.03
C GLY A 5 20.15 -4.89 20.02
N VAL A 6 18.88 -4.48 20.16
CA VAL A 6 17.86 -4.68 19.14
C VAL A 6 18.39 -4.17 17.80
N GLY A 7 18.22 -5.00 16.77
CA GLY A 7 18.77 -4.82 15.44
C GLY A 7 18.52 -3.40 14.93
N GLY A 8 19.60 -2.80 14.42
CA GLY A 8 19.51 -1.58 13.65
C GLY A 8 18.52 -1.78 12.51
N TRP A 9 17.61 -0.84 12.41
CA TRP A 9 16.80 -0.61 11.24
C TRP A 9 17.72 -0.55 10.03
N ASP A 10 17.46 -1.36 9.00
CA ASP A 10 17.84 -0.91 7.67
C ASP A 10 16.91 0.27 7.40
N ASP A 11 17.44 1.50 7.37
CA ASP A 11 16.69 2.75 7.17
C ASP A 11 15.79 2.71 5.90
N GLU A 12 16.05 1.77 5.00
CA GLU A 12 15.33 1.45 3.76
C GLU A 12 13.95 0.78 3.98
N LEU A 13 13.65 0.27 5.19
CA LEU A 13 12.39 -0.42 5.53
C LEU A 13 11.60 0.24 6.67
N ASP A 14 11.92 1.49 7.01
CA ASP A 14 11.13 2.31 7.93
C ASP A 14 9.77 2.64 7.28
N PRO A 15 8.63 2.25 7.90
CA PRO A 15 7.30 2.54 7.38
C PRO A 15 7.07 4.02 7.05
N LYS A 16 7.70 4.96 7.75
CA LYS A 16 7.61 6.40 7.48
C LYS A 16 8.37 6.82 6.22
N VAL A 17 9.55 6.22 6.01
CA VAL A 17 10.35 6.44 4.80
C VAL A 17 9.60 5.87 3.61
N LEU A 18 9.07 4.65 3.74
CA LEU A 18 8.25 4.01 2.71
C LEU A 18 6.94 4.76 2.44
N LEU A 19 6.26 5.23 3.48
CA LEU A 19 5.09 6.11 3.38
C LEU A 19 5.43 7.37 2.57
N LYS A 20 6.53 8.03 2.91
CA LYS A 20 6.97 9.23 2.23
C LYS A 20 7.36 8.94 0.78
N GLU A 21 8.05 7.85 0.51
CA GLU A 21 8.43 7.44 -0.85
C GLU A 21 7.22 7.07 -1.71
N ILE A 22 6.28 6.29 -1.17
CA ILE A 22 5.02 5.95 -1.85
C ILE A 22 4.19 7.21 -2.11
N VAL A 23 4.05 8.09 -1.12
CA VAL A 23 3.34 9.36 -1.29
C VAL A 23 4.06 10.25 -2.31
N ASP A 24 5.39 10.35 -2.27
CA ASP A 24 6.18 11.13 -3.23
C ASP A 24 6.08 10.57 -4.66
N LEU A 25 6.14 9.24 -4.82
CA LEU A 25 5.92 8.52 -6.08
C LEU A 25 4.51 8.74 -6.63
N LEU A 26 3.50 8.75 -5.75
CA LEU A 26 2.12 9.04 -6.12
C LEU A 26 1.89 10.54 -6.37
N THR A 27 2.72 11.43 -5.83
CA THR A 27 2.48 12.88 -5.89
C THR A 27 3.14 13.54 -7.11
N VAL A 28 4.40 13.28 -7.50
CA VAL A 28 4.99 13.84 -8.75
C VAL A 28 6.25 13.09 -9.26
N LYS A 29 6.20 12.54 -10.49
CA LYS A 29 6.98 13.00 -11.68
C LYS A 29 6.33 12.49 -12.97
N GLY A 30 5.72 13.42 -13.69
CA GLY A 30 5.14 13.19 -15.00
C GLY A 30 6.18 12.91 -16.07
N GLU A 31 6.53 11.63 -16.23
CA GLU A 31 7.01 11.08 -17.50
C GLU A 31 6.02 10.02 -17.95
N THR A 32 5.09 10.42 -18.82
CA THR A 32 4.09 9.54 -19.41
C THR A 32 4.79 8.53 -20.32
N ALA A 33 5.04 7.32 -19.81
CA ALA A 33 5.28 6.17 -20.66
C ALA A 33 3.92 5.71 -21.21
N THR A 34 3.54 6.23 -22.38
CA THR A 34 2.39 5.73 -23.15
C THR A 34 2.72 4.34 -23.69
N ASN A 35 2.63 3.33 -22.84
CA ASN A 35 2.66 1.93 -23.22
C ASN A 35 1.22 1.44 -23.26
N GLU A 36 0.53 1.63 -24.38
CA GLU A 36 -0.87 1.20 -24.60
C GLU A 36 -1.11 -0.32 -24.46
N SER A 37 -0.09 -1.11 -24.09
CA SER A 37 -0.15 -2.56 -24.05
C SER A 37 -0.17 -3.17 -22.63
N ALA A 38 0.04 -2.38 -21.57
CA ALA A 38 0.05 -2.89 -20.19
C ALA A 38 -1.20 -2.52 -19.35
N LEU A 39 -1.90 -1.45 -19.73
CA LEU A 39 -3.08 -0.94 -19.00
C LEU A 39 -4.38 -1.71 -19.29
N ALA A 40 -4.40 -2.60 -20.28
CA ALA A 40 -5.61 -3.27 -20.75
C ALA A 40 -6.13 -4.40 -19.83
N ILE A 41 -5.49 -4.69 -18.69
CA ILE A 41 -5.87 -5.83 -17.83
C ILE A 41 -6.80 -5.42 -16.67
N PHE A 42 -6.79 -4.17 -16.22
CA PHE A 42 -7.69 -3.66 -15.19
C PHE A 42 -8.24 -2.30 -15.59
N ASP A 43 -9.42 -2.31 -16.18
CA ASP A 43 -10.20 -1.10 -16.40
C ASP A 43 -10.58 -0.48 -15.04
N LEU A 44 -10.17 0.77 -14.81
CA LEU A 44 -10.52 1.55 -13.63
C LEU A 44 -11.91 2.19 -13.75
N SER A 45 -12.60 1.99 -14.88
CA SER A 45 -13.99 2.41 -15.04
C SER A 45 -14.90 1.66 -14.06
N ALA A 46 -15.94 2.38 -13.63
CA ALA A 46 -16.99 1.81 -12.82
C ALA A 46 -17.75 0.74 -13.62
N LEU A 47 -17.92 -0.47 -13.06
CA LEU A 47 -18.66 -1.53 -13.73
C LEU A 47 -20.15 -1.18 -13.83
N ASP A 48 -20.78 -1.45 -14.99
CA ASP A 48 -22.18 -1.10 -15.28
C ASP A 48 -23.21 -1.69 -14.30
N TYR A 49 -22.86 -2.74 -13.55
CA TYR A 49 -23.79 -3.45 -12.67
C TYR A 49 -23.83 -2.92 -11.22
N ASP A 50 -22.74 -2.32 -10.72
CA ASP A 50 -22.70 -1.77 -9.36
C ASP A 50 -21.98 -0.44 -9.21
N SER A 51 -21.53 0.15 -10.32
CA SER A 51 -20.80 1.41 -10.38
C SER A 51 -19.54 1.46 -9.49
N THR A 52 -19.00 0.30 -9.10
CA THR A 52 -17.77 0.22 -8.31
C THR A 52 -16.56 -0.02 -9.20
N VAL A 53 -15.46 0.64 -8.87
CA VAL A 53 -14.16 0.37 -9.49
C VAL A 53 -13.68 -1.02 -9.02
N PRO A 54 -13.30 -1.95 -9.93
CA PRO A 54 -12.89 -3.31 -9.57
C PRO A 54 -11.79 -3.40 -8.51
N LEU A 55 -10.90 -2.40 -8.49
CA LEU A 55 -9.79 -2.29 -7.55
C LEU A 55 -10.25 -2.25 -6.08
N THR A 56 -11.41 -1.65 -5.81
CA THR A 56 -12.00 -1.56 -4.46
C THR A 56 -12.39 -2.91 -3.87
N LYS A 57 -12.70 -3.89 -4.74
CA LYS A 57 -13.08 -5.25 -4.33
C LYS A 57 -11.89 -6.12 -4.00
N ILE A 58 -10.72 -5.81 -4.57
CA ILE A 58 -9.52 -6.65 -4.43
C ILE A 58 -8.51 -6.09 -3.44
N ARG A 59 -8.52 -4.78 -3.16
CA ARG A 59 -7.58 -4.14 -2.21
C ARG A 59 -7.58 -4.80 -0.82
N VAL A 60 -8.73 -5.32 -0.37
CA VAL A 60 -8.86 -6.05 0.91
C VAL A 60 -8.02 -7.33 1.00
N PHE A 61 -7.56 -7.88 -0.13
CA PHE A 61 -6.77 -9.11 -0.14
C PHE A 61 -5.27 -8.88 0.08
N THR A 62 -4.81 -7.64 0.30
CA THR A 62 -3.41 -7.37 0.66
C THR A 62 -3.00 -8.03 1.98
N GLU A 63 -3.97 -8.28 2.88
CA GLU A 63 -3.76 -8.98 4.17
C GLU A 63 -4.30 -10.43 4.17
N HIS A 64 -4.60 -11.01 3.01
CA HIS A 64 -5.20 -12.34 2.95
C HIS A 64 -4.18 -13.45 3.32
N GLN A 65 -4.64 -14.55 3.92
CA GLN A 65 -3.80 -15.72 4.26
C GLN A 65 -3.11 -16.41 3.06
N SER A 66 -3.49 -16.05 1.83
CA SER A 66 -3.00 -16.71 0.61
C SER A 66 -1.97 -15.82 -0.05
N GLU A 67 -0.72 -16.28 -0.04
CA GLU A 67 0.41 -15.60 -0.67
C GLU A 67 0.15 -15.27 -2.15
N ILE A 68 -0.46 -16.21 -2.90
CA ILE A 68 -0.82 -16.01 -4.32
C ILE A 68 -1.76 -14.81 -4.48
N ARG A 69 -2.74 -14.65 -3.58
CA ARG A 69 -3.68 -13.53 -3.61
C ARG A 69 -2.99 -12.22 -3.27
N ARG A 70 -2.20 -12.19 -2.19
CA ARG A 70 -1.47 -10.98 -1.78
C ARG A 70 -0.53 -10.49 -2.89
N LYS A 71 0.26 -11.38 -3.48
CA LYS A 71 1.14 -11.07 -4.62
C LYS A 71 0.39 -10.58 -5.85
N GLY A 72 -0.72 -11.24 -6.18
CA GLY A 72 -1.57 -10.84 -7.30
C GLY A 72 -2.07 -9.41 -7.12
N VAL A 73 -2.60 -9.09 -5.94
CA VAL A 73 -3.13 -7.75 -5.64
C VAL A 73 -2.02 -6.72 -5.57
N ALA A 74 -0.90 -6.99 -4.90
CA ALA A 74 0.25 -6.07 -4.86
C ALA A 74 0.74 -5.71 -6.28
N SER A 75 0.86 -6.71 -7.17
CA SER A 75 1.21 -6.50 -8.58
C SER A 75 0.16 -5.68 -9.33
N THR A 76 -1.14 -5.98 -9.14
CA THR A 76 -2.22 -5.21 -9.75
C THR A 76 -2.18 -3.75 -9.31
N ILE A 77 -2.02 -3.48 -8.00
CA ILE A 77 -1.91 -2.13 -7.43
C ILE A 77 -0.73 -1.38 -8.04
N LYS A 78 0.43 -2.02 -8.13
CA LYS A 78 1.62 -1.45 -8.78
C LYS A 78 1.37 -1.08 -10.24
N ASN A 79 0.67 -1.94 -10.99
CA ASN A 79 0.42 -1.71 -12.40
C ASN A 79 -0.56 -0.55 -12.66
N VAL A 80 -1.60 -0.42 -11.83
CA VAL A 80 -2.57 0.68 -11.96
C VAL A 80 -2.02 2.01 -11.44
N ALA A 81 -1.05 1.98 -10.53
CA ALA A 81 -0.31 3.16 -10.05
C ALA A 81 0.59 3.83 -11.12
N PHE A 82 0.68 3.27 -12.33
CA PHE A 82 1.29 3.99 -13.46
C PHE A 82 0.35 5.05 -14.07
N ASP A 83 -0.96 4.96 -13.81
CA ASP A 83 -1.94 5.94 -14.28
C ASP A 83 -2.04 7.13 -13.31
N VAL A 84 -1.08 8.05 -13.41
CA VAL A 84 -0.97 9.25 -12.55
C VAL A 84 -2.28 10.07 -12.44
N PRO A 85 -3.06 10.27 -13.52
CA PRO A 85 -4.36 10.95 -13.43
C PRO A 85 -5.36 10.29 -12.46
N SER A 86 -5.23 8.99 -12.18
CA SER A 86 -6.10 8.25 -11.25
C SER A 86 -5.64 8.32 -9.80
N HIS A 87 -4.48 8.90 -9.49
CA HIS A 87 -3.97 8.97 -8.12
C HIS A 87 -4.89 9.73 -7.13
N PRO A 88 -5.57 10.83 -7.51
CA PRO A 88 -6.56 11.45 -6.63
C PRO A 88 -7.66 10.49 -6.19
N ALA A 89 -8.13 9.62 -7.09
CA ALA A 89 -9.12 8.59 -6.78
C ALA A 89 -8.56 7.51 -5.83
N PHE A 90 -7.29 7.13 -6.01
CA PHE A 90 -6.59 6.17 -5.14
C PHE A 90 -6.42 6.67 -3.70
N LEU A 91 -6.24 7.98 -3.52
CA LEU A 91 -6.03 8.60 -2.21
C LEU A 91 -7.32 9.12 -1.56
N SER A 92 -8.42 9.19 -2.32
CA SER A 92 -9.73 9.63 -1.81
C SER A 92 -10.40 8.55 -0.95
N GLU A 93 -10.80 8.90 0.27
CA GLU A 93 -11.57 8.04 1.18
C GLU A 93 -12.94 7.64 0.62
N ASP A 94 -13.53 8.51 -0.22
CA ASP A 94 -14.85 8.33 -0.82
C ASP A 94 -14.82 7.52 -2.13
N GLU A 95 -13.63 7.17 -2.63
CA GLU A 95 -13.46 6.46 -3.90
C GLU A 95 -12.69 5.14 -3.71
N ILE A 96 -11.44 5.08 -4.18
CA ILE A 96 -10.67 3.84 -4.24
C ILE A 96 -9.89 3.59 -2.95
N ASN A 97 -9.57 4.63 -2.17
CA ASN A 97 -8.93 4.56 -0.86
C ASN A 97 -7.95 3.38 -0.69
N ILE A 98 -6.91 3.34 -1.51
CA ILE A 98 -5.98 2.19 -1.56
C ILE A 98 -4.82 2.31 -0.60
N LEU A 99 -4.54 3.54 -0.14
CA LEU A 99 -3.39 3.84 0.71
C LEU A 99 -3.35 2.98 1.98
N PRO A 100 -4.44 2.80 2.77
CA PRO A 100 -4.41 1.89 3.92
C PRO A 100 -3.99 0.47 3.55
N TYR A 101 -4.44 -0.03 2.39
CA TYR A 101 -4.21 -1.42 1.97
C TYR A 101 -2.80 -1.68 1.45
N ILE A 102 -2.09 -0.64 1.00
CA ILE A 102 -0.66 -0.70 0.65
C ILE A 102 0.18 -0.71 1.92
N LEU A 103 -0.24 0.03 2.95
CA LEU A 103 0.52 0.22 4.17
C LEU A 103 0.35 -0.92 5.17
N LEU A 104 -0.85 -1.50 5.25
CA LEU A 104 -1.15 -2.61 6.16
C LEU A 104 -0.13 -3.76 6.10
N PRO A 105 0.29 -4.24 4.91
CA PRO A 105 1.32 -5.29 4.80
C PRO A 105 2.70 -4.91 5.34
N ILE A 106 3.05 -3.62 5.39
CA ILE A 106 4.37 -3.15 5.85
C ILE A 106 4.35 -2.62 7.29
N THR A 107 3.17 -2.41 7.87
CA THR A 107 2.98 -2.05 9.28
C THR A 107 2.74 -3.28 10.16
N GLY A 108 3.37 -3.31 11.33
CA GLY A 108 3.13 -4.27 12.40
C GLY A 108 2.56 -3.61 13.65
N SER A 109 2.76 -4.26 14.79
CA SER A 109 2.37 -3.78 16.13
C SER A 109 3.45 -2.91 16.77
N GLU A 110 4.23 -2.17 15.97
CA GLU A 110 5.27 -1.28 16.49
C GLU A 110 4.65 -0.11 17.27
N GLN A 111 5.39 0.37 18.28
CA GLN A 111 4.99 1.56 19.02
C GLN A 111 5.58 2.79 18.34
N TYR A 112 4.70 3.72 17.97
CA TYR A 112 5.06 5.05 17.49
C TYR A 112 4.80 6.06 18.61
N ASP A 113 5.46 7.22 18.55
CA ASP A 113 5.18 8.28 19.51
C ASP A 113 3.80 8.92 19.25
N GLU A 114 3.32 9.73 20.20
CA GLU A 114 1.98 10.30 20.12
C GLU A 114 1.80 11.23 18.91
N ASP A 115 2.83 12.00 18.55
CA ASP A 115 2.80 12.93 17.42
C ASP A 115 2.73 12.17 16.08
N ASP A 116 3.51 11.09 15.96
CA ASP A 116 3.48 10.20 14.80
C ASP A 116 2.14 9.47 14.66
N MET A 117 1.62 8.93 15.78
CA MET A 117 0.34 8.23 15.79
C MET A 117 -0.81 9.13 15.35
N MET A 118 -0.83 10.40 15.78
CA MET A 118 -1.83 11.38 15.34
C MET A 118 -1.76 11.68 13.84
N GLY A 119 -0.57 11.54 13.22
CA GLY A 119 -0.36 11.73 11.79
C GLY A 119 -0.71 10.52 10.92
N MET A 120 -0.98 9.36 11.50
CA MET A 120 -1.30 8.14 10.76
C MET A 120 -2.76 8.07 10.30
N LEU A 121 -3.02 7.23 9.29
CA LEU A 121 -4.39 6.91 8.87
C LEU A 121 -5.15 6.19 10.00
N PRO A 122 -6.47 6.41 10.16
CA PRO A 122 -7.26 5.77 11.21
C PRO A 122 -7.12 4.25 11.26
N ASP A 123 -7.06 3.60 10.09
CA ASP A 123 -6.90 2.15 9.98
C ASP A 123 -5.55 1.64 10.53
N LEU A 124 -4.51 2.48 10.51
CA LEU A 124 -3.18 2.17 11.06
C LEU A 124 -3.06 2.52 12.54
N GLN A 125 -3.91 3.41 13.06
CA GLN A 125 -3.95 3.74 14.48
C GLN A 125 -4.62 2.64 15.32
N LEU A 126 -5.52 1.86 14.71
CA LEU A 126 -6.36 0.86 15.37
C LEU A 126 -5.96 -0.59 15.01
N LEU A 127 -4.66 -0.86 14.93
CA LEU A 127 -4.16 -2.21 14.64
C LEU A 127 -4.34 -3.16 15.84
N PRO A 128 -4.65 -4.45 15.58
CA PRO A 128 -4.68 -5.45 16.63
C PRO A 128 -3.26 -5.74 17.15
N PRO A 129 -3.10 -6.10 18.43
CA PRO A 129 -1.80 -6.25 19.08
C PRO A 129 -0.94 -7.40 18.52
N ASP A 130 -1.57 -8.35 17.82
CA ASP A 130 -0.90 -9.47 17.14
C ASP A 130 -0.61 -9.19 15.66
N LYS A 131 -0.90 -7.98 15.15
CA LYS A 131 -0.56 -7.58 13.78
C LYS A 131 0.95 -7.69 13.55
N GLN A 132 1.29 -8.38 12.46
CA GLN A 132 2.65 -8.51 11.95
C GLN A 132 2.72 -7.96 10.54
N ARG A 133 3.91 -7.56 10.11
CA ARG A 133 4.21 -7.28 8.70
C ARG A 133 4.08 -8.55 7.87
N ASP A 134 3.88 -8.41 6.56
CA ASP A 134 3.95 -9.54 5.64
C ASP A 134 5.35 -10.17 5.71
N SER A 135 5.39 -11.48 5.87
CA SER A 135 6.64 -12.26 5.90
C SER A 135 7.35 -12.30 4.54
N ASP A 136 6.66 -12.01 3.44
CA ASP A 136 7.25 -12.04 2.11
C ASP A 136 7.94 -10.71 1.78
N PRO A 137 9.28 -10.67 1.66
CA PRO A 137 10.02 -9.45 1.35
C PRO A 137 9.68 -8.87 -0.01
N LYS A 138 9.12 -9.64 -0.96
CA LYS A 138 8.68 -9.13 -2.27
C LYS A 138 7.39 -8.33 -2.18
N ILE A 139 6.55 -8.57 -1.17
CA ILE A 139 5.37 -7.76 -0.91
C ILE A 139 5.79 -6.48 -0.19
N VAL A 140 6.70 -6.62 0.79
CA VAL A 140 7.24 -5.48 1.55
C VAL A 140 8.05 -4.53 0.67
N ALA A 141 9.01 -5.03 -0.10
CA ALA A 141 9.84 -4.22 -1.00
C ALA A 141 9.14 -3.87 -2.33
N GLY A 142 8.13 -4.64 -2.74
CA GLY A 142 7.39 -4.40 -3.99
C GLY A 142 6.32 -3.31 -3.88
N ALA A 143 5.96 -2.92 -2.66
CA ALA A 143 5.18 -1.73 -2.35
C ALA A 143 6.00 -0.44 -2.53
N CYS A 144 7.32 -0.54 -2.67
CA CYS A 144 8.28 0.55 -2.85
C CYS A 144 8.68 0.68 -4.33
#